data_AF-A0A960IZ23-F1
#
_entry.id   AF-A0A960IZ23-F1
#
_cell.length_a   1.000
_cell.length_b   1.000
_cell.length_c   1.000
_cell.angle_alpha   90.00
_cell.angle_beta   90.00
_cell.angle_gamma   90.00
#
_symmetry.space_group_name_H-M   'P 1'
#
loop_
_entity.id
_entity.type
_entity.pdbx_description
1 polymer ?
#
loop_
_entity_poly.entity_id
_entity_poly.type
_entity_poly.pdbx_seq_one_letter_code
_entity_poly.pdbx_strand_id
1 'polypeptide(L)'
;AEHPGARIVHVVRDPRAVVASLARMPWATSSHGLNAFFAAQQVKAVGRFAASGGDVCTVRLEDLVADPEPALRRVLAFLGEDWDPAVLDHPAHGGGDDLPPFPWFSDAARPVGTPGAAPRPTGLSAAWVRSIERTAAWTLREHGYERDTTIGEPSAAARLAAHAADAPEVAASVARGARAAALGLRREPPPPDEALAAVCSVNPAAWAHYPGFTLPPVPPVAP
;
A
#
# COMPACT_ATOMS: atom_id res chain seq x y z
N ALA A 1 -13.80 22.16 6.68
CA ALA A 1 -13.24 21.13 5.78
C ALA A 1 -13.57 21.54 4.35
N GLU A 2 -12.64 21.38 3.40
CA GLU A 2 -12.84 21.76 1.99
C GLU A 2 -13.93 20.90 1.30
N HIS A 3 -14.19 19.69 1.81
CA HIS A 3 -15.24 18.79 1.31
C HIS A 3 -16.11 18.26 2.46
N PRO A 4 -17.18 18.98 2.85
CA PRO A 4 -17.98 18.67 4.06
C PRO A 4 -18.89 17.43 3.96
N GLY A 5 -18.90 16.69 2.84
CA GLY A 5 -19.64 15.43 2.68
C GLY A 5 -18.77 14.28 2.17
N ALA A 6 -17.44 14.41 2.24
CA ALA A 6 -16.53 13.38 1.76
C ALA A 6 -16.62 12.12 2.63
N ARG A 7 -16.87 10.99 1.99
CA ARG A 7 -16.88 9.65 2.61
C ARG A 7 -15.59 8.92 2.26
N ILE A 8 -14.93 8.35 3.26
CA ILE A 8 -13.63 7.69 3.07
C ILE A 8 -13.81 6.17 3.18
N VAL A 9 -13.50 5.46 2.11
CA VAL A 9 -13.34 4.00 2.15
C VAL A 9 -11.85 3.70 2.40
N HIS A 10 -11.56 3.09 3.54
CA HIS A 10 -10.20 2.77 3.96
C HIS A 10 -9.96 1.26 3.85
N VAL A 11 -9.16 0.86 2.86
CA VAL A 11 -8.74 -0.53 2.72
C VAL A 11 -7.52 -0.78 3.61
N VAL A 12 -7.67 -1.70 4.57
CA VAL A 12 -6.56 -2.19 5.40
C VAL A 12 -6.12 -3.57 4.93
N ARG A 13 -4.84 -3.88 5.09
CA ARG A 13 -4.24 -5.17 4.73
C ARG A 13 -3.27 -5.58 5.82
N ASP A 14 -2.98 -6.87 5.94
CA ASP A 14 -1.92 -7.38 6.79
C ASP A 14 -0.61 -6.59 6.54
N PRO A 15 -0.05 -5.91 7.57
CA PRO A 15 1.12 -5.06 7.37
C PRO A 15 2.36 -5.83 6.93
N ARG A 16 2.45 -7.13 7.21
CA ARG A 16 3.53 -7.99 6.71
C ARG A 16 3.44 -8.11 5.18
N ALA A 17 2.23 -8.29 4.66
CA ALA A 17 1.97 -8.36 3.22
C ALA A 17 2.16 -6.99 2.55
N VAL A 18 1.76 -5.91 3.21
CA VAL A 18 2.00 -4.53 2.74
C VAL A 18 3.50 -4.27 2.59
N VAL A 19 4.30 -4.53 3.62
CA VAL A 19 5.75 -4.27 3.59
C VAL A 19 6.46 -5.09 2.51
N ALA A 20 6.11 -6.38 2.39
CA ALA A 20 6.66 -7.24 1.34
C ALA A 20 6.28 -6.75 -0.08
N SER A 21 5.07 -6.19 -0.24
CA SER A 21 4.61 -5.62 -1.52
C SER A 21 5.31 -4.30 -1.83
N LEU A 22 5.39 -3.38 -0.87
CA LEU A 22 6.02 -2.06 -1.02
C LEU A 22 7.50 -2.18 -1.38
N ALA A 23 8.22 -3.17 -0.84
CA ALA A 23 9.63 -3.39 -1.18
C ALA A 23 9.87 -3.65 -2.68
N ARG A 24 8.82 -4.02 -3.44
CA ARG A 24 8.87 -4.25 -4.90
C ARG A 24 8.30 -3.08 -5.71
N MET A 25 7.94 -1.97 -5.08
CA MET A 25 7.39 -0.80 -5.76
C MET A 25 8.48 0.25 -6.00
N PRO A 26 8.59 0.82 -7.22
CA PRO A 26 9.62 1.81 -7.53
C PRO A 26 9.40 3.15 -6.82
N TRP A 27 8.14 3.45 -6.48
CA TRP A 27 7.71 4.65 -5.76
C TRP A 27 7.73 4.51 -4.23
N ALA A 28 8.04 3.32 -3.70
CA ALA A 28 8.24 3.09 -2.28
C ALA A 28 9.73 2.88 -1.99
N THR A 29 10.09 2.55 -0.75
CA THR A 29 11.48 2.20 -0.39
C THR A 29 11.69 0.69 -0.49
N SER A 30 12.92 0.22 -0.67
CA SER A 30 13.24 -1.22 -0.48
C SER A 30 13.49 -1.57 0.99
N SER A 31 13.61 -0.57 1.88
CA SER A 31 13.75 -0.78 3.32
C SER A 31 12.46 -1.30 3.94
N HIS A 32 12.52 -2.48 4.54
CA HIS A 32 11.38 -3.03 5.29
C HIS A 32 11.05 -2.16 6.51
N GLY A 33 12.06 -1.57 7.16
CA GLY A 33 11.87 -0.72 8.33
C GLY A 33 11.11 0.56 8.02
N LEU A 34 11.52 1.29 6.97
CA LEU A 34 10.82 2.51 6.55
C LEU A 34 9.41 2.21 6.06
N ASN A 35 9.24 1.19 5.22
CA ASN A 35 7.91 0.79 4.74
C ASN A 35 6.98 0.41 5.91
N ALA A 36 7.47 -0.34 6.90
CA ALA A 36 6.69 -0.70 8.09
C ALA A 36 6.28 0.53 8.91
N PHE A 37 7.20 1.48 9.09
CA PHE A 37 6.93 2.72 9.79
C PHE A 37 5.85 3.55 9.07
N PHE A 38 6.03 3.84 7.77
CA PHE A 38 5.09 4.66 7.01
C PHE A 38 3.72 4.02 6.91
N ALA A 39 3.64 2.71 6.61
CA ALA A 39 2.37 1.99 6.57
C ALA A 39 1.64 2.07 7.91
N ALA A 40 2.33 1.85 9.04
CA ALA A 40 1.74 1.95 10.36
C ALA A 40 1.26 3.37 10.70
N GLN A 41 1.97 4.42 10.25
CA GLN A 41 1.53 5.80 10.46
C GLN A 41 0.31 6.16 9.61
N GLN A 42 0.23 5.69 8.36
CA GLN A 42 -0.91 5.96 7.48
C GLN A 42 -2.21 5.38 8.04
N VAL A 43 -2.21 4.10 8.47
CA VAL A 43 -3.40 3.49 9.08
C VAL A 43 -3.80 4.24 10.36
N LYS A 44 -2.83 4.63 11.21
CA LYS A 44 -3.10 5.43 12.41
C LYS A 44 -3.65 6.82 12.07
N ALA A 45 -3.22 7.44 10.99
CA ALA A 45 -3.72 8.75 10.57
C ALA A 45 -5.20 8.68 10.18
N VAL A 46 -5.59 7.66 9.40
CA VAL A 46 -7.01 7.42 9.08
C VAL A 46 -7.83 7.09 10.33
N GLY A 47 -7.26 6.29 11.25
CA GLY A 47 -7.90 6.01 12.54
C GLY A 47 -8.13 7.27 13.39
N ARG A 48 -7.17 8.20 13.42
CA ARG A 48 -7.33 9.51 14.09
C ARG A 48 -8.40 10.37 13.43
N PHE A 49 -8.46 10.37 12.10
CA PHE A 49 -9.50 11.08 11.37
C PHE A 49 -10.89 10.53 11.70
N ALA A 50 -11.06 9.20 11.65
CA ALA A 50 -12.30 8.54 12.08
C ALA A 50 -12.68 8.90 13.53
N ALA A 51 -11.72 8.84 14.46
CA ALA A 51 -11.93 9.19 15.87
C ALA A 51 -12.28 10.68 16.09
N SER A 52 -11.91 11.57 15.16
CA SER A 52 -12.30 12.98 15.18
C SER A 52 -13.69 13.26 14.59
N GLY A 53 -14.45 12.22 14.24
CA GLY A 53 -15.78 12.32 13.64
C GLY A 53 -15.80 12.31 12.11
N GLY A 54 -14.71 11.87 11.47
CA GLY A 54 -14.67 11.67 10.03
C GLY A 54 -15.45 10.43 9.59
N ASP A 55 -16.14 10.53 8.46
CA ASP A 55 -16.89 9.40 7.88
C ASP A 55 -15.92 8.41 7.22
N VAL A 56 -15.70 7.28 7.88
CA VAL A 56 -14.79 6.23 7.40
C VAL A 56 -15.44 4.85 7.44
N CYS A 57 -15.47 4.16 6.31
CA CYS A 57 -15.76 2.74 6.21
C CYS A 57 -14.43 1.97 6.03
N THR A 58 -14.05 1.17 7.00
CA THR A 58 -12.82 0.35 6.91
C THR A 58 -13.15 -1.06 6.40
N VAL A 59 -12.41 -1.53 5.41
CA VAL A 59 -12.55 -2.87 4.82
C VAL A 59 -11.20 -3.58 4.83
N ARG A 60 -11.15 -4.81 5.32
CA ARG A 60 -9.97 -5.66 5.19
C ARG A 60 -9.88 -6.21 3.77
N LEU A 61 -8.72 -6.05 3.14
CA LEU A 61 -8.48 -6.58 1.80
C LEU A 61 -8.70 -8.10 1.79
N GLU A 62 -8.28 -8.80 2.83
CA GLU A 62 -8.40 -10.25 2.96
C GLU A 62 -9.87 -10.70 2.97
N ASP A 63 -10.75 -9.95 3.63
CA ASP A 63 -12.18 -10.25 3.65
C ASP A 63 -12.82 -9.91 2.30
N LEU A 64 -12.43 -8.77 1.71
CA LEU A 64 -12.90 -8.33 0.39
C LEU A 64 -12.56 -9.32 -0.72
N VAL A 65 -11.36 -9.91 -0.70
CA VAL A 65 -10.97 -10.90 -1.72
C VAL A 65 -11.51 -12.30 -1.43
N ALA A 66 -11.76 -12.65 -0.16
CA ALA A 66 -12.29 -13.97 0.19
C ALA A 66 -13.80 -14.06 -0.04
N ASP A 67 -14.54 -13.00 0.28
CA ASP A 67 -15.99 -12.90 0.14
C ASP A 67 -16.40 -11.45 -0.22
N PRO A 68 -16.34 -11.09 -1.52
CA PRO A 68 -16.49 -9.70 -1.95
C PRO A 68 -17.89 -9.13 -1.72
N GLU A 69 -18.95 -9.93 -1.87
CA GLU A 69 -20.33 -9.42 -1.84
C GLU A 69 -20.70 -8.75 -0.50
N PRO A 70 -20.50 -9.38 0.67
CA PRO A 70 -20.79 -8.70 1.94
C PRO A 70 -19.94 -7.46 2.16
N ALA A 71 -18.68 -7.44 1.71
CA ALA A 71 -17.81 -6.28 1.84
C ALA A 71 -18.28 -5.11 0.97
N LEU A 72 -18.59 -5.37 -0.30
CA LEU A 72 -19.05 -4.35 -1.25
C LEU A 72 -20.44 -3.83 -0.91
N ARG A 73 -21.35 -4.69 -0.42
CA ARG A 73 -22.66 -4.23 0.10
C ARG A 73 -22.51 -3.21 1.23
N ARG A 74 -21.59 -3.46 2.18
CA ARG A 74 -21.31 -2.50 3.26
C ARG A 74 -20.72 -1.20 2.74
N VAL A 75 -19.82 -1.28 1.76
CA VAL A 75 -19.21 -0.11 1.14
C VAL A 75 -20.25 0.73 0.41
N LEU A 76 -21.07 0.15 -0.46
CA LEU A 76 -22.10 0.87 -1.20
C LEU A 76 -23.14 1.49 -0.26
N ALA A 77 -23.60 0.74 0.75
CA ALA A 77 -24.51 1.28 1.76
C ALA A 77 -23.90 2.47 2.52
N PHE A 78 -22.61 2.41 2.86
CA PHE A 78 -21.89 3.54 3.46
C PHE A 78 -21.80 4.74 2.50
N LEU A 79 -21.54 4.47 1.21
CA LEU A 79 -21.51 5.48 0.16
C LEU A 79 -22.89 6.00 -0.23
N GLY A 80 -23.98 5.39 0.25
CA GLY A 80 -25.35 5.78 -0.09
C GLY A 80 -25.75 5.37 -1.50
N GLU A 81 -25.06 4.38 -2.07
CA GLU A 81 -25.29 3.85 -3.41
C GLU A 81 -26.13 2.57 -3.36
N ASP A 82 -26.94 2.35 -4.39
CA ASP A 82 -27.73 1.13 -4.54
C ASP A 82 -26.85 -0.09 -4.84
N TRP A 83 -27.30 -1.28 -4.44
CA TRP A 83 -26.61 -2.51 -4.78
C TRP A 83 -26.78 -2.84 -6.27
N ASP A 84 -25.67 -3.03 -6.96
CA ASP A 84 -25.61 -3.60 -8.32
C ASP A 84 -24.67 -4.82 -8.33
N PRO A 85 -25.13 -6.03 -8.71
CA PRO A 85 -24.26 -7.20 -8.80
C PRO A 85 -23.08 -7.05 -9.77
N ALA A 86 -23.09 -6.07 -10.68
CA ALA A 86 -21.98 -5.75 -11.58
C ALA A 86 -20.67 -5.46 -10.83
N VAL A 87 -20.73 -5.01 -9.57
CA VAL A 87 -19.53 -4.77 -8.75
C VAL A 87 -18.72 -6.03 -8.45
N LEU A 88 -19.34 -7.22 -8.57
CA LEU A 88 -18.66 -8.50 -8.38
C LEU A 88 -17.83 -8.91 -9.61
N ASP A 89 -18.18 -8.41 -10.79
CA ASP A 89 -17.46 -8.62 -12.06
C ASP A 89 -16.80 -7.31 -12.51
N HIS A 90 -16.01 -6.72 -11.61
CA HIS A 90 -15.27 -5.49 -11.86
C HIS A 90 -14.36 -5.50 -13.11
N PRO A 91 -13.81 -6.63 -13.62
CA PRO A 91 -13.05 -6.59 -14.87
C PRO A 91 -13.96 -6.36 -16.09
N ALA A 92 -15.19 -6.87 -16.07
CA ALA A 92 -16.17 -6.67 -17.13
C ALA A 92 -16.87 -5.31 -17.06
N HIS A 93 -16.98 -4.73 -15.86
CA HIS A 93 -17.80 -3.53 -15.61
C HIS A 93 -17.04 -2.30 -15.12
N GLY A 94 -15.79 -2.46 -14.68
CA GLY A 94 -14.95 -1.38 -14.11
C GLY A 94 -14.11 -0.63 -15.13
N GLY A 95 -14.44 -0.74 -16.42
CA GLY A 95 -13.72 -0.09 -17.52
C GLY A 95 -12.27 -0.56 -17.58
N GLY A 96 -11.97 -1.72 -18.17
CA GLY A 96 -10.61 -2.27 -18.25
C GLY A 96 -9.52 -1.31 -18.79
N ASP A 97 -9.92 -0.22 -19.44
CA ASP A 97 -9.09 0.88 -19.94
C ASP A 97 -8.84 2.02 -18.91
N ASP A 98 -9.60 2.08 -17.80
CA ASP A 98 -9.52 3.12 -16.76
C ASP A 98 -8.42 2.86 -15.72
N LEU A 99 -7.79 1.69 -15.76
CA LEU A 99 -6.65 1.41 -14.89
C LEU A 99 -5.44 2.24 -15.32
N PRO A 100 -4.75 2.92 -14.38
CA PRO A 100 -3.51 3.60 -14.70
C PRO A 100 -2.52 2.61 -15.36
N PRO A 101 -1.79 3.03 -16.41
CA PRO A 101 -0.94 2.16 -17.24
C PRO A 101 0.38 1.76 -16.54
N PHE A 102 0.27 1.27 -15.31
CA PHE A 102 1.40 0.79 -14.52
C PHE A 102 1.24 -0.69 -14.15
N PRO A 103 2.31 -1.49 -14.27
CA PRO A 103 2.24 -2.94 -14.10
C PRO A 103 1.84 -3.37 -12.68
N TRP A 104 2.09 -2.55 -11.67
CA TRP A 104 1.67 -2.82 -10.29
C TRP A 104 0.16 -2.69 -10.05
N PHE A 105 -0.63 -2.21 -11.01
CA PHE A 105 -2.10 -2.27 -10.98
C PHE A 105 -2.67 -3.49 -11.71
N SER A 106 -1.85 -4.28 -12.41
CA SER A 106 -2.33 -5.38 -13.26
C SER A 106 -3.09 -6.47 -12.50
N ASP A 107 -2.76 -6.70 -11.22
CA ASP A 107 -3.48 -7.66 -10.38
C ASP A 107 -4.92 -7.20 -10.09
N ALA A 108 -5.17 -5.88 -10.03
CA ALA A 108 -6.50 -5.31 -9.82
C ALA A 108 -7.37 -5.36 -11.08
N ALA A 109 -6.81 -5.70 -12.25
CA ALA A 109 -7.56 -5.93 -13.48
C ALA A 109 -8.13 -7.36 -13.55
N ARG A 110 -7.69 -8.26 -12.66
CA ARG A 110 -8.07 -9.67 -12.70
C ARG A 110 -9.32 -9.91 -11.87
N PRO A 111 -10.19 -10.85 -12.26
CA PRO A 111 -11.27 -11.29 -11.41
C PRO A 111 -10.74 -11.68 -10.03
N VAL A 112 -11.50 -11.35 -8.99
CA VAL A 112 -11.20 -11.83 -7.64
C VAL A 112 -11.19 -13.36 -7.71
N GLY A 113 -10.03 -13.97 -7.41
CA GLY A 113 -9.84 -15.41 -7.53
C GLY A 113 -10.75 -16.21 -6.61
N THR A 114 -10.76 -17.54 -6.78
CA THR A 114 -11.54 -18.47 -5.96
C THR A 114 -11.30 -18.21 -4.45
N PRO A 115 -12.35 -18.24 -3.61
CA PRO A 115 -12.24 -18.04 -2.16
C PRO A 115 -11.13 -18.91 -1.56
N GLY A 116 -10.10 -18.27 -1.03
CA GLY A 116 -8.91 -18.94 -0.50
C GLY A 116 -8.05 -17.93 0.24
N ALA A 117 -7.47 -18.35 1.35
CA ALA A 117 -6.73 -17.48 2.27
C ALA A 117 -5.74 -16.57 1.54
N ALA A 118 -5.73 -15.29 1.90
CA ALA A 118 -4.85 -14.28 1.31
C ALA A 118 -3.38 -14.79 1.27
N PRO A 119 -2.63 -14.53 0.18
CA PRO A 119 -1.27 -15.01 0.05
C PRO A 119 -0.41 -14.58 1.24
N ARG A 120 0.24 -15.56 1.89
CA ARG A 120 1.17 -15.27 2.98
C ARG A 120 2.34 -14.41 2.43
N PRO A 121 2.79 -13.38 3.16
CA PRO A 121 3.95 -12.61 2.74
C PRO A 121 5.18 -13.52 2.57
N THR A 122 5.68 -13.63 1.34
CA THR A 122 6.91 -14.35 1.01
C THR A 122 8.11 -13.40 1.05
N GLY A 123 9.30 -13.92 1.39
CA GLY A 123 10.56 -13.17 1.30
C GLY A 123 10.94 -12.33 2.52
N LEU A 124 10.16 -12.37 3.60
CA LEU A 124 10.53 -11.74 4.88
C LEU A 124 11.22 -12.73 5.81
N SER A 125 12.34 -12.30 6.41
CA SER A 125 12.98 -13.07 7.49
C SER A 125 12.15 -13.02 8.77
N ALA A 126 12.33 -14.00 9.67
CA ALA A 126 11.67 -13.99 10.98
C ALA A 126 11.93 -12.69 11.78
N ALA A 127 13.15 -12.14 11.66
CA ALA A 127 13.51 -10.85 12.25
C ALA A 127 12.62 -9.71 11.72
N TRP A 128 12.39 -9.67 10.40
CA TRP A 128 11.52 -8.66 9.79
C TRP A 128 10.07 -8.85 10.13
N VAL A 129 9.54 -10.07 10.09
CA VAL A 129 8.15 -10.34 10.48
C VAL A 129 7.89 -9.83 11.90
N ARG A 130 8.74 -10.18 12.87
CA ARG A 130 8.59 -9.69 14.26
C ARG A 130 8.81 -8.18 14.38
N SER A 131 9.69 -7.58 13.59
CA SER A 131 9.87 -6.13 13.62
C SER A 131 8.64 -5.40 13.10
N ILE A 132 8.06 -5.87 11.99
CA ILE A 132 6.83 -5.32 11.39
C ILE A 132 5.66 -5.48 12.38
N GLU A 133 5.47 -6.65 12.97
CA GLU A 133 4.40 -6.89 13.96
C GLU A 133 4.48 -5.92 15.15
N ARG A 134 5.69 -5.60 15.62
CA ARG A 134 5.87 -4.62 16.70
C ARG A 134 5.56 -3.20 16.24
N THR A 135 6.09 -2.79 15.09
CA THR A 135 5.87 -1.44 14.54
C THR A 135 4.39 -1.19 14.23
N ALA A 136 3.72 -2.20 13.68
CA ALA A 136 2.32 -2.19 13.30
C ALA A 136 1.39 -2.81 14.36
N ALA A 137 1.83 -2.97 15.62
CA ALA A 137 1.07 -3.66 16.66
C ALA A 137 -0.33 -3.09 16.91
N TRP A 138 -0.47 -1.76 16.73
CA TRP A 138 -1.79 -1.11 16.78
C TRP A 138 -2.68 -1.55 15.61
N THR A 139 -2.17 -1.52 14.38
CA THR A 139 -2.89 -1.99 13.18
C THR A 139 -3.32 -3.45 13.32
N LEU A 140 -2.45 -4.31 13.87
CA LEU A 140 -2.79 -5.72 14.10
C LEU A 140 -3.99 -5.86 15.04
N ARG A 141 -3.91 -5.20 16.20
CA ARG A 141 -4.97 -5.25 17.20
C ARG A 141 -6.28 -4.63 16.72
N GLU A 142 -6.21 -3.45 16.12
CA GLU A 142 -7.39 -2.67 15.72
C GLU A 142 -8.18 -3.36 14.61
N HIS A 143 -7.49 -4.03 13.70
CA HIS A 143 -8.10 -4.65 12.52
C HIS A 143 -8.14 -6.17 12.59
N GLY A 144 -7.86 -6.77 13.75
CA GLY A 144 -8.02 -8.21 13.98
C GLY A 144 -7.02 -9.09 13.23
N TYR A 145 -5.78 -8.63 13.03
CA TYR A 145 -4.69 -9.46 12.53
C TYR A 145 -3.92 -10.09 13.69
N GLU A 146 -3.83 -11.42 13.68
CA GLU A 146 -3.05 -12.16 14.66
C GLU A 146 -1.55 -12.19 14.31
N ARG A 147 -0.73 -12.26 15.35
CA ARG A 147 0.70 -12.52 15.20
C ARG A 147 0.89 -13.91 14.62
N ASP A 148 1.89 -14.05 13.75
CA ASP A 148 2.20 -15.35 13.18
C ASP A 148 2.81 -16.22 14.29
N THR A 149 2.12 -17.29 14.67
CA THR A 149 2.54 -18.22 15.72
C THR A 149 3.50 -19.29 15.19
N THR A 150 3.63 -19.43 13.87
CA THR A 150 4.53 -20.42 13.24
C THR A 150 5.98 -19.94 13.19
N ILE A 151 6.22 -18.65 13.38
CA ILE A 151 7.54 -18.03 13.33
C ILE A 151 8.10 -17.90 14.75
N GLY A 152 9.29 -18.45 15.02
CA GLY A 152 9.94 -18.29 16.33
C GLY A 152 10.34 -16.84 16.65
N GLU A 153 10.61 -16.54 17.92
CA GLU A 153 11.19 -15.24 18.31
C GLU A 153 12.68 -15.19 17.91
N PRO A 154 13.09 -14.20 17.08
CA PRO A 154 14.48 -14.06 16.64
C PRO A 154 15.37 -13.57 17.79
N SER A 155 16.60 -14.07 17.83
CA SER A 155 17.60 -13.62 18.80
C SER A 155 17.86 -12.11 18.67
N ALA A 156 18.38 -11.49 19.74
CA ALA A 156 18.77 -10.08 19.70
C ALA A 156 19.81 -9.81 18.59
N ALA A 157 20.76 -10.73 18.40
CA ALA A 157 21.74 -10.67 17.32
C ALA A 157 21.10 -10.75 15.93
N ALA A 158 20.15 -11.65 15.71
CA ALA A 158 19.44 -11.76 14.42
C ALA A 158 18.64 -10.50 14.11
N ARG A 159 18.01 -9.88 15.12
CA ARG A 159 17.33 -8.59 14.97
C ARG A 159 18.31 -7.47 14.63
N LEU A 160 19.40 -7.36 15.37
CA LEU A 160 20.42 -6.34 15.13
C LEU A 160 21.02 -6.48 13.72
N ALA A 161 21.37 -7.70 13.32
CA ALA A 161 21.90 -7.99 11.99
C ALA A 161 20.91 -7.60 10.88
N ALA A 162 19.62 -7.92 11.03
CA ALA A 162 18.60 -7.54 10.05
C ALA A 162 18.47 -6.01 9.90
N HIS A 163 18.45 -5.27 11.03
CA HIS A 163 18.39 -3.81 11.00
C HIS A 163 19.69 -3.16 10.49
N ALA A 164 20.85 -3.73 10.84
CA ALA A 164 22.14 -3.26 10.35
C ALA A 164 22.27 -3.47 8.83
N ALA A 165 21.77 -4.58 8.30
CA ALA A 165 21.72 -4.84 6.86
C ALA A 165 20.79 -3.88 6.11
N ASP A 166 19.72 -3.39 6.76
CA ASP A 166 18.77 -2.42 6.19
C ASP A 166 19.30 -0.98 6.21
N ALA A 167 20.17 -0.65 7.17
CA ALA A 167 20.56 0.73 7.46
C ALA A 167 21.15 1.50 6.26
N PRO A 168 22.01 0.91 5.40
CA PRO A 168 22.47 1.59 4.18
C PRO A 168 21.32 1.94 3.25
N GLU A 169 20.33 1.05 3.12
CA GLU A 169 19.17 1.26 2.27
C GLU A 169 18.22 2.32 2.85
N VAL A 170 18.06 2.37 4.18
CA VAL A 170 17.35 3.46 4.86
C VAL A 170 17.98 4.80 4.49
N ALA A 171 19.30 4.95 4.65
CA ALA A 171 20.01 6.19 4.34
C ALA A 171 19.89 6.57 2.85
N ALA A 172 20.05 5.60 1.96
CA ALA A 172 19.96 5.82 0.52
C ALA A 172 18.52 6.19 0.08
N SER A 173 17.51 5.51 0.61
CA SER A 173 16.09 5.80 0.37
C SER A 173 15.69 7.18 0.87
N VAL A 174 16.17 7.60 2.06
CA VAL A 174 15.96 8.96 2.56
C VAL A 174 16.60 10.00 1.64
N ALA A 175 17.84 9.77 1.19
CA ALA A 175 18.51 10.68 0.28
C ALA A 175 17.79 10.79 -1.09
N ARG A 176 17.32 9.67 -1.65
CA ARG A 176 16.55 9.66 -2.91
C ARG A 176 15.19 10.33 -2.74
N GLY A 177 14.47 10.03 -1.66
CA GLY A 177 13.20 10.67 -1.32
C GLY A 177 13.35 12.19 -1.12
N ALA A 178 14.41 12.63 -0.44
CA ALA A 178 14.70 14.06 -0.27
C ALA A 178 14.97 14.77 -1.60
N ARG A 179 15.69 14.12 -2.53
CA ARG A 179 15.90 14.66 -3.89
C ARG A 179 14.60 14.77 -4.66
N ALA A 180 13.72 13.77 -4.59
CA ALA A 180 12.41 13.82 -5.22
C ALA A 180 11.53 14.94 -4.60
N ALA A 181 11.50 15.04 -3.27
CA ALA A 181 10.76 16.07 -2.55
C ALA A 181 11.27 17.49 -2.85
N ALA A 182 12.58 17.66 -3.08
CA ALA A 182 13.17 18.95 -3.42
C ALA A 182 12.64 19.54 -4.73
N LEU A 183 12.07 18.73 -5.64
CA LEU A 183 11.37 19.24 -6.82
C LEU A 183 10.17 20.11 -6.45
N GLY A 184 9.45 19.77 -5.38
CA GLY A 184 8.32 20.55 -4.87
C GLY A 184 8.72 21.85 -4.18
N LEU A 185 10.01 22.07 -3.92
CA LEU A 185 10.54 23.32 -3.35
C LEU A 185 10.92 24.34 -4.43
N ARG A 186 10.84 23.97 -5.71
CA ARG A 186 11.10 24.90 -6.82
C ARG A 186 10.00 25.95 -6.89
N ARG A 187 10.34 27.14 -7.41
CA ARG A 187 9.36 28.23 -7.60
C ARG A 187 8.29 27.87 -8.62
N GLU A 188 8.69 27.17 -9.67
CA GLU A 188 7.80 26.64 -10.70
C GLU A 188 7.67 25.13 -10.49
N PRO A 189 6.46 24.56 -10.63
CA PRO A 189 6.26 23.13 -10.51
C PRO A 189 7.08 22.41 -11.60
N PRO A 190 7.74 21.28 -11.27
CA PRO A 190 8.44 20.48 -12.27
C PRO A 190 7.44 19.96 -13.32
N PRO A 191 7.90 19.69 -14.56
CA PRO A 191 7.12 18.92 -15.51
C PRO A 191 6.61 17.62 -14.87
N PRO A 192 5.35 17.21 -15.12
CA PRO A 192 4.78 16.02 -14.47
C PRO A 192 5.59 14.74 -14.69
N ASP A 193 6.20 14.57 -15.86
CA ASP A 193 7.08 13.43 -16.16
C ASP A 193 8.35 13.43 -15.28
N GLU A 194 8.94 14.60 -15.02
CA GLU A 194 10.08 14.74 -14.11
C GLU A 194 9.68 14.35 -12.68
N ALA A 195 8.51 14.80 -12.22
CA ALA A 195 7.98 14.48 -10.91
C ALA A 195 7.72 12.97 -10.74
N LEU A 196 7.06 12.34 -11.72
CA LEU A 196 6.77 10.91 -11.71
C LEU A 196 8.06 10.08 -11.73
N ALA A 197 9.03 10.44 -12.58
CA ALA A 197 10.32 9.78 -12.64
C ALA A 197 11.09 9.89 -11.32
N ALA A 198 11.07 11.07 -10.69
CA ALA A 198 11.73 11.28 -9.41
C ALA A 198 11.10 10.43 -8.29
N VAL A 199 9.77 10.35 -8.22
CA VAL A 199 9.07 9.48 -7.26
C VAL A 199 9.43 8.01 -7.52
N CYS A 200 9.42 7.55 -8.77
CA CYS A 200 9.75 6.17 -9.12
C CYS A 200 11.26 5.84 -9.07
N SER A 201 12.10 6.83 -8.73
CA SER A 201 13.54 6.63 -8.49
C SER A 201 13.87 6.27 -7.04
N VAL A 202 12.88 6.30 -6.14
CA VAL A 202 13.07 6.06 -4.69
C VAL A 202 13.52 4.62 -4.42
N ASN A 203 13.10 3.64 -5.22
CA ASN A 203 13.59 2.26 -5.16
C ASN A 203 14.03 1.77 -6.54
N PRO A 204 15.31 1.98 -6.92
CA PRO A 204 15.80 1.56 -8.23
C PRO A 204 15.83 0.04 -8.40
N ALA A 205 15.96 -0.74 -7.32
CA ALA A 205 15.99 -2.20 -7.38
C ALA A 205 14.62 -2.80 -7.80
N ALA A 206 13.51 -2.10 -7.53
CA ALA A 206 12.18 -2.56 -7.90
C ALA A 206 11.99 -2.75 -9.41
N TRP A 207 12.76 -2.03 -10.25
CA TRP A 207 12.68 -2.15 -11.70
C TRP A 207 13.04 -3.55 -12.22
N ALA A 208 13.79 -4.35 -11.43
CA ALA A 208 14.04 -5.75 -11.74
C ALA A 208 12.75 -6.61 -11.79
N HIS A 209 11.67 -6.17 -11.14
CA HIS A 209 10.36 -6.84 -11.19
C HIS A 209 9.52 -6.46 -12.41
N TYR A 210 9.93 -5.44 -13.18
CA TYR A 210 9.18 -4.92 -14.33
C TYR A 210 10.09 -4.81 -15.57
N PRO A 211 10.66 -5.92 -16.05
CA PRO A 211 11.60 -5.90 -17.16
C PRO A 211 10.93 -5.37 -18.43
N GLY A 212 11.57 -4.40 -19.08
CA GLY A 212 11.08 -3.79 -20.33
C GLY A 212 9.96 -2.75 -20.16
N PHE A 213 9.49 -2.50 -18.93
CA PHE A 213 8.52 -1.43 -18.68
C PHE A 213 9.22 -0.06 -18.63
N THR A 214 8.66 0.91 -19.33
CA THR A 214 9.06 2.32 -19.30
C THR A 214 7.91 3.17 -18.79
N LEU A 215 8.21 4.18 -17.97
CA LEU A 215 7.17 5.07 -17.47
C LEU A 215 6.43 5.73 -18.65
N PRO A 216 5.09 5.61 -18.69
CA PRO A 216 4.30 6.32 -19.69
C PRO A 216 4.35 7.83 -19.43
N PRO A 217 4.18 8.65 -20.47
CA PRO A 217 4.06 10.09 -20.28
C PRO A 217 2.81 10.40 -19.43
N VAL A 218 2.91 11.41 -18.58
CA VAL A 218 1.78 11.88 -17.78
C VAL A 218 0.78 12.57 -18.70
N PRO A 219 -0.51 12.17 -18.70
CA PRO A 219 -1.53 12.84 -19.49
C PRO A 219 -1.60 14.34 -19.16
N PRO A 220 -1.82 15.22 -20.16
CA PRO A 220 -2.00 16.63 -19.89
C PRO A 220 -3.23 16.84 -19.01
N VAL A 221 -3.14 17.78 -18.07
CA VAL A 221 -4.30 18.20 -17.28
C VAL A 221 -5.32 18.81 -18.24
N ALA A 222 -6.53 18.25 -18.28
CA ALA A 222 -7.62 18.82 -19.07
C ALA A 222 -7.89 20.27 -18.59
N PRO A 223 -8.14 21.22 -19.51
CA PRO A 223 -8.33 22.63 -19.18
C PRO A 223 -9.55 22.89 -18.28
#